data_AF-A0A2J8RG76-F1
#
_entry.id   AF-A0A2J8RG76-F1
#
_cell.length_a   1.000
_cell.length_b   1.000
_cell.length_c   1.000
_cell.angle_alpha   90.00
_cell.angle_beta   90.00
_cell.angle_gamma   90.00
#
_symmetry.space_group_name_H-M   'P 1'
#
loop_
_entity.id
_entity.type
_entity.pdbx_description
1 polymer ?
#
loop_
_entity_poly.entity_id
_entity_poly.type
_entity_poly.pdbx_seq_one_letter_code
_entity_poly.pdbx_strand_id
1 'polypeptide(L)'
;MNNETTTLISLKEAMKRVDHKLQALETQFKELDFTKDNLMQKFEHHSKALASQAAQDEMWTAVRALKLTSMELNILYSYVIEVLICLHTRVLEKLPDLVRGLPTVASVLRRKVKNKRIRVVWESTLQECGLQEGDITALCTFFIAHGNKAEHYTAKVRQMYIRDVTFLITNMVKNQALQDSLLRAVQVIEKGKAVRTPEKQKSSLKELIPSVKN
;
A
#
# COMPACT_ATOMS: atom_id res chain seq x y z
N MET A 1 33.78 -72.32 -34.49
CA MET A 1 33.08 -71.13 -33.97
C MET A 1 32.19 -70.61 -35.09
N ASN A 2 30.87 -70.66 -34.92
CA ASN A 2 29.89 -70.36 -35.96
C ASN A 2 29.59 -68.87 -36.01
N ASN A 3 29.49 -68.31 -37.22
CA ASN A 3 29.19 -66.90 -37.48
C ASN A 3 27.92 -66.39 -36.77
N GLU A 4 26.94 -67.27 -36.53
CA GLU A 4 25.69 -66.98 -35.82
C GLU A 4 25.90 -66.58 -34.35
N THR A 5 26.89 -67.17 -33.68
CA THR A 5 27.19 -66.83 -32.28
C THR A 5 27.83 -65.43 -32.21
N THR A 6 28.65 -65.07 -33.20
CA THR A 6 29.32 -63.77 -33.30
C THR A 6 28.33 -62.64 -33.62
N THR A 7 27.36 -62.86 -34.51
CA THR A 7 26.31 -61.87 -34.83
C THR A 7 25.36 -61.62 -33.66
N LEU A 8 25.01 -62.65 -32.89
CA LEU A 8 24.11 -62.54 -31.74
C LEU A 8 24.77 -61.75 -30.59
N ILE A 9 26.07 -61.96 -30.35
CA ILE A 9 26.86 -61.14 -29.41
C ILE A 9 26.90 -59.68 -29.86
N SER A 10 27.14 -59.43 -31.15
CA SER A 10 27.21 -58.08 -31.72
C SER A 10 25.88 -57.32 -31.59
N LEU A 11 24.75 -58.01 -31.81
CA LEU A 11 23.41 -57.46 -31.62
C LEU A 11 23.14 -57.11 -30.15
N LYS A 12 23.52 -57.99 -29.22
CA LYS A 12 23.37 -57.77 -27.78
C LYS A 12 24.15 -56.55 -27.30
N GLU A 13 25.37 -56.36 -27.81
CA GLU A 13 26.16 -55.16 -27.52
C GLU A 13 25.55 -53.90 -28.12
N ALA A 14 25.01 -53.99 -29.35
CA ALA A 14 24.30 -52.87 -29.97
C ALA A 14 23.06 -52.46 -29.15
N MET A 15 22.25 -53.42 -28.69
CA MET A 15 21.09 -53.15 -27.82
C MET A 15 21.51 -52.49 -26.51
N LYS A 16 22.58 -52.99 -25.86
CA LYS A 16 23.13 -52.33 -24.66
C LYS A 16 23.53 -50.89 -24.95
N ARG A 17 24.25 -50.62 -26.05
CA ARG A 17 24.64 -49.24 -26.43
C ARG A 17 23.44 -48.34 -26.65
N VAL A 18 22.36 -48.84 -27.27
CA VAL A 18 21.12 -48.09 -27.47
C VAL A 18 20.44 -47.80 -26.13
N ASP A 19 20.33 -48.78 -25.25
CA ASP A 19 19.72 -48.61 -23.92
C ASP A 19 20.45 -47.56 -23.07
N HIS A 20 21.79 -47.59 -23.03
CA HIS A 20 22.58 -46.57 -22.32
C HIS A 20 22.37 -45.17 -22.93
N LYS A 21 22.24 -45.06 -24.25
CA LYS A 21 21.95 -43.78 -24.92
C LYS A 21 20.55 -43.28 -24.58
N LEU A 22 19.55 -44.16 -24.51
CA LEU A 22 18.18 -43.80 -24.11
C LEU A 22 18.14 -43.31 -22.66
N GLN A 23 18.83 -43.98 -21.74
CA GLN A 23 18.93 -43.56 -20.34
C GLN A 23 19.65 -42.22 -20.19
N ALA A 24 20.73 -42.00 -20.95
CA ALA A 24 21.43 -40.72 -20.98
C ALA A 24 20.52 -39.60 -21.50
N LEU A 25 19.76 -39.87 -22.57
CA LEU A 25 18.81 -38.92 -23.13
C LEU A 25 17.66 -38.62 -22.17
N GLU A 26 17.12 -39.62 -21.47
CA GLU A 26 16.09 -39.44 -20.45
C GLU A 26 16.60 -38.55 -19.30
N THR A 27 17.85 -38.76 -18.87
CA THR A 27 18.49 -37.92 -17.84
C THR A 27 18.62 -36.48 -18.30
N GLN A 28 19.03 -36.26 -19.56
CA GLN A 28 19.11 -34.92 -20.15
C GLN A 28 17.73 -34.25 -20.27
N PHE A 29 16.68 -34.98 -20.64
CA PHE A 29 15.32 -34.43 -20.67
C PHE A 29 14.84 -34.02 -19.28
N LYS A 30 15.11 -34.83 -18.24
CA LYS A 30 14.77 -34.47 -16.85
C LYS A 30 15.50 -33.22 -16.38
N GLU A 31 16.78 -33.09 -16.71
CA GLU A 31 17.56 -31.89 -16.40
C GLU A 31 17.05 -30.65 -17.14
N LEU A 32 16.66 -30.82 -18.41
CA LEU A 32 16.07 -29.76 -19.22
C LEU A 32 14.72 -29.30 -18.65
N ASP A 33 13.84 -30.22 -18.26
CA ASP A 33 12.56 -29.89 -17.64
C ASP A 33 12.76 -29.15 -16.31
N PHE A 34 13.68 -29.61 -15.46
CA PHE A 34 14.02 -28.92 -14.22
C PHE A 34 14.52 -27.49 -14.48
N THR A 35 15.38 -27.33 -15.49
CA THR A 35 15.93 -26.02 -15.88
C THR A 35 14.83 -25.10 -16.42
N LYS A 36 13.91 -25.64 -17.23
CA LYS A 36 12.74 -24.93 -17.76
C LYS A 36 11.86 -24.41 -16.63
N ASP A 37 11.53 -25.25 -15.65
CA ASP A 37 10.65 -24.88 -14.54
C ASP A 37 11.30 -23.80 -13.66
N ASN A 38 12.59 -23.93 -13.36
CA ASN A 38 13.35 -22.91 -12.64
C ASN A 38 13.38 -21.57 -13.40
N LEU A 39 13.60 -21.62 -14.72
CA LEU A 39 13.61 -20.42 -15.55
C LEU A 39 12.22 -19.75 -15.59
N MET A 40 11.16 -20.53 -15.72
CA MET A 40 9.78 -20.04 -15.68
C MET A 40 9.46 -19.36 -14.35
N GLN A 41 9.87 -19.95 -13.22
CA GLN A 41 9.69 -19.33 -11.90
C GLN A 41 10.43 -18.00 -11.78
N LYS A 42 11.67 -17.91 -12.30
CA LYS A 42 12.44 -16.65 -12.32
C LYS A 42 11.79 -15.59 -13.19
N PHE A 43 11.32 -15.94 -14.39
CA PHE A 43 10.60 -15.01 -15.26
C PHE A 43 9.34 -14.47 -14.60
N GLU A 44 8.56 -15.33 -13.95
CA GLU A 44 7.35 -14.93 -13.23
C GLU A 44 7.67 -13.95 -12.09
N HIS A 45 8.74 -14.22 -11.34
CA HIS A 45 9.20 -13.31 -10.29
C HIS A 45 9.61 -11.94 -10.85
N HIS A 46 10.42 -11.93 -11.90
CA HIS A 46 10.87 -10.69 -12.54
C HIS A 46 9.73 -9.92 -13.21
N SER A 47 8.77 -10.62 -13.81
CA SER A 47 7.56 -10.02 -14.39
C SER A 47 6.76 -9.26 -13.33
N LYS A 48 6.51 -9.90 -12.18
CA LYS A 48 5.82 -9.26 -11.04
C LYS A 48 6.59 -8.05 -10.50
N ALA A 49 7.92 -8.18 -10.35
CA ALA A 49 8.76 -7.08 -9.90
C ALA A 49 8.70 -5.89 -10.87
N LEU A 50 8.80 -6.14 -12.18
CA LEU A 50 8.75 -5.10 -13.21
C LEU A 50 7.38 -4.40 -13.25
N ALA A 51 6.29 -5.15 -13.15
CA ALA A 51 4.94 -4.58 -13.07
C ALA A 51 4.78 -3.68 -11.83
N SER A 52 5.31 -4.12 -10.68
CA SER A 52 5.28 -3.31 -9.46
C SER A 52 6.12 -2.02 -9.57
N GLN A 53 7.28 -2.10 -10.22
CA GLN A 53 8.13 -0.93 -10.48
C GLN A 53 7.43 0.04 -11.43
N ALA A 54 6.85 -0.44 -12.52
CA ALA A 54 6.11 0.38 -13.47
C ALA A 54 4.95 1.13 -12.80
N ALA A 55 4.19 0.46 -11.92
CA ALA A 55 3.12 1.10 -11.16
C ALA A 55 3.64 2.19 -10.19
N GLN A 56 4.79 1.95 -9.54
CA GLN A 56 5.43 2.97 -8.71
C GLN A 56 5.91 4.17 -9.54
N ASP A 57 6.56 3.92 -10.67
CA ASP A 57 7.06 4.96 -11.57
C ASP A 57 5.93 5.81 -12.14
N GLU A 58 4.80 5.19 -12.50
CA GLU A 58 3.59 5.88 -12.93
C GLU A 58 3.07 6.82 -11.81
N MET A 59 2.97 6.32 -10.58
CA MET A 59 2.54 7.13 -9.42
C MET A 59 3.48 8.31 -9.16
N TRP A 60 4.80 8.08 -9.16
CA TRP A 60 5.80 9.14 -9.01
C TRP A 60 5.73 10.18 -10.13
N THR A 61 5.48 9.74 -11.35
CA THR A 61 5.31 10.63 -12.50
C THR A 61 4.03 11.45 -12.38
N ALA A 62 2.92 10.82 -12.00
CA ALA A 62 1.65 11.49 -11.78
C ALA A 62 1.74 12.57 -10.69
N VAL A 63 2.33 12.25 -9.53
CA VAL A 63 2.51 13.20 -8.42
C VAL A 63 3.40 14.38 -8.82
N ARG A 64 4.46 14.15 -9.60
CA ARG A 64 5.37 15.21 -10.07
C ARG A 64 4.78 16.06 -11.19
N ALA A 65 3.88 15.51 -12.00
CA ALA A 65 3.21 16.22 -13.08
C ALA A 65 2.12 17.19 -12.60
N LEU A 66 1.74 17.12 -11.32
CA LEU A 66 0.75 18.04 -10.73
C LEU A 66 1.25 19.49 -10.78
N LYS A 67 0.52 20.32 -11.54
CA LYS A 67 0.77 21.76 -11.63
C LYS A 67 -0.10 22.52 -10.63
N LEU A 68 0.18 22.31 -9.35
CA LEU A 68 -0.50 23.01 -8.26
C LEU A 68 0.18 24.34 -7.98
N THR A 69 -0.61 25.36 -7.67
CA THR A 69 -0.10 26.56 -7.00
C THR A 69 0.41 26.20 -5.60
N SER A 70 1.28 27.04 -5.02
CA SER A 70 1.79 26.83 -3.65
C SER A 70 0.63 26.69 -2.64
N MET A 71 -0.42 27.50 -2.80
CA MET A 71 -1.60 27.44 -1.94
C MET A 71 -2.36 26.12 -2.06
N GLU A 72 -2.64 25.65 -3.28
CA GLU A 72 -3.32 24.37 -3.51
C GLU A 72 -2.48 23.20 -2.99
N LEU A 73 -1.16 23.26 -3.22
CA LEU A 73 -0.22 22.26 -2.73
C LEU A 73 -0.26 22.17 -1.20
N ASN A 74 -0.15 23.30 -0.50
CA ASN A 74 -0.20 23.35 0.96
C ASN A 74 -1.50 22.78 1.52
N ILE A 75 -2.64 23.08 0.88
CA ILE A 75 -3.95 22.54 1.29
C ILE A 75 -3.99 21.03 1.17
N LEU A 76 -3.62 20.47 0.01
CA LEU A 76 -3.62 19.02 -0.21
C LEU A 76 -2.61 18.32 0.70
N TYR A 77 -1.40 18.86 0.80
CA TYR A 77 -0.35 18.33 1.67
C TYR A 77 -0.78 18.26 3.13
N SER A 78 -1.54 19.25 3.60
CA SER A 78 -2.10 19.26 4.95
C SER A 78 -3.10 18.14 5.18
N TYR A 79 -3.97 17.82 4.22
CA TYR A 79 -4.84 16.64 4.31
C TYR A 79 -4.04 15.34 4.36
N VAL A 80 -2.99 15.23 3.53
CA VAL A 80 -2.11 14.05 3.54
C VAL A 80 -1.45 13.87 4.92
N ILE A 81 -0.85 14.93 5.47
CA ILE A 81 -0.23 14.88 6.80
C ILE A 81 -1.26 14.49 7.86
N GLU A 82 -2.42 15.14 7.90
CA GLU A 82 -3.43 14.87 8.91
C GLU A 82 -3.93 13.42 8.84
N VAL A 83 -4.06 12.82 7.65
CA VAL A 83 -4.46 11.41 7.51
C VAL A 83 -3.36 10.48 8.02
N LEU A 84 -2.11 10.75 7.68
CA LEU A 84 -0.98 9.96 8.18
C LEU A 84 -0.90 10.02 9.71
N ILE A 85 -1.09 11.20 10.31
CA ILE A 85 -1.17 11.36 11.77
C ILE A 85 -2.37 10.61 12.35
N CYS A 86 -3.55 10.70 11.72
CA CYS A 86 -4.76 10.02 12.16
C CYS A 86 -4.55 8.50 12.19
N LEU A 87 -3.98 7.93 11.13
CA LEU A 87 -3.67 6.50 11.05
C LEU A 87 -2.65 6.07 12.11
N HIS A 88 -1.58 6.84 12.27
CA HIS A 88 -0.57 6.56 13.30
C HIS A 88 -1.18 6.53 14.70
N THR A 89 -1.99 7.54 15.02
CA THR A 89 -2.65 7.68 16.32
C THR A 89 -3.56 6.48 16.59
N ARG A 90 -4.43 6.10 15.65
CA ARG A 90 -5.35 4.96 15.79
C ARG A 90 -4.61 3.63 15.95
N VAL A 91 -3.49 3.45 15.25
CA VAL A 91 -2.65 2.25 15.40
C VAL A 91 -2.06 2.19 16.81
N LEU A 92 -1.59 3.32 17.34
CA LEU A 92 -1.03 3.40 18.70
C LEU A 92 -2.08 3.21 19.79
N GLU A 93 -3.29 3.72 19.60
CA GLU A 93 -4.43 3.47 20.50
C GLU A 93 -4.74 1.97 20.64
N LYS A 94 -4.60 1.22 19.54
CA LYS A 94 -4.77 -0.24 19.52
C LYS A 94 -3.54 -1.04 19.96
N LEU A 95 -2.36 -0.42 20.00
CA LEU A 95 -1.08 -1.03 20.36
C LEU A 95 -0.30 -0.16 21.38
N PRO A 96 -0.88 0.09 22.57
CA PRO A 96 -0.29 1.02 23.54
C PRO A 96 1.07 0.55 24.06
N ASP A 97 1.32 -0.76 24.09
CA ASP A 97 2.59 -1.37 24.49
C ASP A 97 3.73 -1.13 23.48
N LEU A 98 3.41 -0.80 22.22
CA LEU A 98 4.39 -0.62 21.15
C LEU A 98 4.67 0.85 20.81
N VAL A 99 4.13 1.82 21.56
CA VAL A 99 4.28 3.27 21.31
C VAL A 99 5.74 3.68 21.14
N ARG A 100 6.64 3.24 22.04
CA ARG A 100 8.07 3.54 21.94
C ARG A 100 8.74 2.93 20.71
N GLY A 101 8.21 1.80 20.22
CA GLY A 101 8.70 1.11 19.04
C GLY A 101 8.13 1.65 17.72
N LEU A 102 7.08 2.48 17.79
CA LEU A 102 6.33 2.94 16.63
C LEU A 102 6.21 4.47 16.63
N PRO A 103 7.32 5.23 16.56
CA PRO A 103 7.29 6.69 16.65
C PRO A 103 6.60 7.38 15.46
N THR A 104 6.51 6.73 14.31
CA THR A 104 5.96 7.33 13.06
C THR A 104 5.19 6.31 12.21
N VAL A 105 4.37 6.78 11.25
CA VAL A 105 3.77 5.89 10.23
C VAL A 105 4.83 5.05 9.51
N ALA A 106 5.98 5.64 9.16
CA ALA A 106 7.06 4.92 8.50
C ALA A 106 7.57 3.72 9.34
N SER A 107 7.63 3.87 10.66
CA SER A 107 7.99 2.76 11.55
C SER A 107 6.92 1.65 11.60
N VAL A 108 5.64 2.01 11.52
CA VAL A 108 4.53 1.06 11.39
C VAL A 108 4.64 0.29 10.06
N LEU A 109 4.78 1.01 8.94
CA LEU A 109 4.92 0.43 7.60
C LEU A 109 6.12 -0.51 7.49
N ARG A 110 7.26 -0.16 8.12
CA ARG A 110 8.45 -1.02 8.14
C ARG A 110 8.24 -2.28 8.98
N ARG A 111 7.61 -2.16 10.16
CA ARG A 111 7.49 -3.28 11.11
C ARG A 111 6.34 -4.23 10.79
N LYS A 112 5.28 -3.77 10.11
CA LYS A 112 4.12 -4.62 9.74
C LYS A 112 4.50 -5.81 8.86
N VAL A 113 5.60 -5.72 8.10
CA VAL A 113 6.08 -6.83 7.25
C VAL A 113 6.52 -8.03 8.09
N LYS A 114 7.12 -7.79 9.25
CA LYS A 114 7.68 -8.84 10.12
C LYS A 114 6.82 -9.15 11.35
N ASN A 115 5.95 -8.23 11.76
CA ASN A 115 5.13 -8.37 12.96
C ASN A 115 3.64 -8.50 12.60
N LYS A 116 3.09 -9.71 12.80
CA LYS A 116 1.69 -10.04 12.49
C LYS A 116 0.69 -9.17 13.27
N ARG A 117 0.97 -8.84 14.54
CA ARG A 117 0.07 -8.02 15.37
C ARG A 117 -0.03 -6.59 14.83
N ILE A 118 1.10 -6.00 14.44
CA ILE A 118 1.12 -4.68 13.77
C ILE A 118 0.37 -4.73 12.44
N ARG A 119 0.58 -5.79 11.65
CA ARG A 119 -0.10 -5.96 10.36
C ARG A 119 -1.62 -6.01 10.50
N VAL A 120 -2.14 -6.84 11.41
CA VAL A 120 -3.59 -6.97 11.63
C VAL A 120 -4.21 -5.64 12.09
N VAL A 121 -3.57 -4.95 13.05
CA VAL A 121 -4.05 -3.64 13.52
C VAL A 121 -3.99 -2.59 12.41
N TRP A 122 -2.93 -2.59 11.60
CA TRP A 122 -2.80 -1.69 10.46
C TRP A 122 -3.93 -1.90 9.44
N GLU A 123 -4.15 -3.14 9.00
CA GLU A 123 -5.20 -3.51 8.04
C GLU A 123 -6.60 -3.15 8.55
N SER A 124 -6.89 -3.47 9.82
CA SER A 124 -8.16 -3.08 10.48
C SER A 124 -8.32 -1.55 10.53
N THR A 125 -7.26 -0.81 10.84
CA THR A 125 -7.32 0.66 10.92
C THR A 125 -7.53 1.28 9.54
N LEU A 126 -6.92 0.73 8.50
CA LEU A 126 -7.18 1.15 7.11
C LEU A 126 -8.64 0.91 6.73
N GLN A 127 -9.16 -0.28 7.02
CA GLN A 127 -10.55 -0.64 6.74
C GLN A 127 -11.54 0.29 7.45
N GLU A 128 -11.31 0.61 8.73
CA GLU A 128 -12.12 1.56 9.50
C GLU A 128 -12.07 3.00 8.95
N CYS A 129 -10.94 3.38 8.32
CA CYS A 129 -10.80 4.65 7.62
C CYS A 129 -11.35 4.60 6.18
N GLY A 130 -11.78 3.44 5.68
CA GLY A 130 -12.14 3.27 4.27
C GLY A 130 -10.97 3.46 3.31
N LEU A 131 -9.74 3.19 3.77
CA LEU A 131 -8.50 3.29 3.00
C LEU A 131 -7.97 1.89 2.65
N GLN A 132 -7.21 1.82 1.55
CA GLN A 132 -6.49 0.64 1.10
C GLN A 132 -4.97 0.87 1.15
N GLU A 133 -4.19 -0.21 1.06
CA GLU A 133 -2.72 -0.11 1.05
C GLU A 133 -2.19 0.72 -0.15
N GLY A 134 -2.89 0.65 -1.29
CA GLY A 134 -2.61 1.49 -2.47
C GLY A 134 -2.78 2.98 -2.17
N ASP A 135 -3.78 3.36 -1.37
CA ASP A 135 -4.00 4.75 -0.97
C ASP A 135 -2.84 5.26 -0.14
N ILE A 136 -2.36 4.46 0.80
CA ILE A 136 -1.23 4.85 1.64
C ILE A 136 0.04 5.00 0.81
N THR A 137 0.22 4.15 -0.18
CA THR A 137 1.33 4.27 -1.13
C THR A 137 1.26 5.61 -1.88
N ALA A 138 0.10 5.95 -2.44
CA ALA A 138 -0.11 7.22 -3.14
C ALA A 138 0.09 8.44 -2.23
N LEU A 139 -0.48 8.41 -1.02
CA LEU A 139 -0.36 9.48 -0.02
C LEU A 139 1.09 9.64 0.48
N CYS A 140 1.81 8.54 0.70
CA CYS A 140 3.24 8.60 1.06
C CYS A 140 4.08 9.14 -0.09
N THR A 141 3.82 8.74 -1.33
CA THR A 141 4.50 9.29 -2.51
C THR A 141 4.25 10.79 -2.63
N PHE A 142 3.02 11.24 -2.44
CA PHE A 142 2.68 12.67 -2.42
C PHE A 142 3.44 13.42 -1.31
N PHE A 143 3.43 12.87 -0.09
CA PHE A 143 4.13 13.44 1.05
C PHE A 143 5.64 13.60 0.78
N ILE A 144 6.28 12.55 0.27
CA ILE A 144 7.73 12.56 -0.01
C ILE A 144 8.06 13.51 -1.17
N ALA A 145 7.26 13.50 -2.24
CA ALA A 145 7.53 14.32 -3.43
C ALA A 145 7.47 15.83 -3.17
N HIS A 146 6.61 16.25 -2.24
CA HIS A 146 6.31 17.67 -2.01
C HIS A 146 6.73 18.19 -0.63
N GLY A 147 7.24 17.32 0.25
CA GLY A 147 7.48 17.68 1.66
C GLY A 147 8.55 18.74 1.90
N ASN A 148 9.44 19.00 0.94
CA ASN A 148 10.42 20.09 1.02
C ASN A 148 9.89 21.44 0.51
N LYS A 149 8.70 21.48 -0.10
CA LYS A 149 8.08 22.67 -0.71
C LYS A 149 6.80 23.10 -0.01
N ALA A 150 6.16 22.17 0.70
CA ALA A 150 4.82 22.38 1.24
C ALA A 150 4.84 22.76 2.71
N GLU A 151 3.93 23.65 3.09
CA GLU A 151 3.65 24.05 4.46
C GLU A 151 2.34 23.45 4.95
N HIS A 152 2.24 23.19 6.26
CA HIS A 152 1.03 22.68 6.88
C HIS A 152 0.05 23.82 7.23
N TYR A 153 -1.13 23.79 6.62
CA TYR A 153 -2.26 24.65 6.92
C TYR A 153 -3.26 23.95 7.84
N THR A 154 -3.63 24.64 8.93
CA THR A 154 -4.67 24.17 9.84
C THR A 154 -6.04 24.15 9.15
N ALA A 155 -6.99 23.40 9.72
CA ALA A 155 -8.37 23.31 9.22
C ALA A 155 -9.01 24.68 8.93
N LYS A 156 -8.83 25.65 9.84
CA LYS A 156 -9.38 27.02 9.69
C LYS A 156 -8.80 27.73 8.47
N VAL A 157 -7.48 27.62 8.29
CA VAL A 157 -6.75 28.25 7.18
C VAL A 157 -7.16 27.62 5.85
N ARG A 158 -7.26 26.28 5.78
CA ARG A 158 -7.70 25.57 4.56
C ARG A 158 -9.09 26.03 4.10
N GLN A 159 -10.05 26.13 5.02
CA GLN A 159 -11.42 26.56 4.71
C GLN A 159 -11.53 28.01 4.24
N MET A 160 -10.64 28.89 4.72
CA MET A 160 -10.59 30.27 4.26
C MET A 160 -10.17 30.38 2.79
N TYR A 161 -9.29 29.48 2.37
CA TYR A 161 -8.69 29.49 1.03
C TYR A 161 -9.51 28.72 -0.02
N ILE A 162 -10.02 27.53 0.33
CA ILE A 162 -10.78 26.69 -0.60
C ILE A 162 -11.99 26.11 0.15
N ARG A 163 -13.19 26.48 -0.33
CA ARG A 163 -14.45 25.94 0.19
C ARG A 163 -14.74 24.52 -0.28
N ASP A 164 -14.29 24.18 -1.48
CA ASP A 164 -14.49 22.85 -2.08
C ASP A 164 -13.16 22.24 -2.56
N VAL A 165 -12.50 21.54 -1.65
CA VAL A 165 -11.25 20.81 -1.95
C VAL A 165 -11.50 19.60 -2.86
N THR A 166 -12.71 19.05 -2.85
CA THR A 166 -13.08 17.91 -3.72
C THR A 166 -13.04 18.35 -5.18
N PHE A 167 -13.62 19.52 -5.49
CA PHE A 167 -13.55 20.09 -6.83
C PHE A 167 -12.10 20.36 -7.29
N LEU A 168 -11.24 20.87 -6.41
CA LEU A 168 -9.81 21.04 -6.70
C LEU A 168 -9.16 19.70 -7.11
N ILE A 169 -9.38 18.65 -6.33
CA ILE A 169 -8.77 17.33 -6.56
C ILE A 169 -9.26 16.74 -7.89
N THR A 170 -10.58 16.76 -8.12
CA THR A 170 -11.18 16.18 -9.34
C THR A 170 -10.69 16.86 -10.62
N ASN A 171 -10.45 18.17 -10.58
CA ASN A 171 -10.01 18.91 -11.77
C ASN A 171 -8.50 18.80 -12.01
N MET A 172 -7.69 18.88 -10.95
CA MET A 172 -6.24 19.02 -11.06
C MET A 172 -5.51 17.68 -11.11
N VAL A 173 -6.07 16.62 -10.52
CA VAL A 173 -5.43 15.30 -10.43
C VAL A 173 -5.98 14.40 -11.52
N LYS A 174 -5.15 14.07 -12.52
CA LYS A 174 -5.56 13.23 -13.67
C LYS A 174 -5.37 11.74 -13.46
N ASN A 175 -4.40 11.34 -12.64
CA ASN A 175 -4.22 9.93 -12.30
C ASN A 175 -5.31 9.50 -11.32
N GLN A 176 -6.12 8.51 -11.72
CA GLN A 176 -7.30 8.10 -10.96
C GLN A 176 -6.94 7.57 -9.56
N ALA A 177 -5.90 6.75 -9.46
CA ALA A 177 -5.47 6.18 -8.18
C ALA A 177 -5.06 7.28 -7.19
N LEU A 178 -4.29 8.27 -7.64
CA LEU A 178 -3.91 9.42 -6.82
C LEU A 178 -5.12 10.30 -6.47
N GLN A 179 -6.00 10.55 -7.43
CA GLN A 179 -7.22 11.33 -7.23
C GLN A 179 -8.09 10.69 -6.13
N ASP A 180 -8.41 9.41 -6.28
CA ASP A 180 -9.23 8.66 -5.33
C ASP A 180 -8.59 8.61 -3.94
N SER A 181 -7.27 8.44 -3.87
CA SER A 181 -6.52 8.43 -2.60
C SER A 181 -6.63 9.76 -1.88
N LEU A 182 -6.48 10.88 -2.60
CA LEU A 182 -6.61 12.23 -2.03
C LEU A 182 -8.04 12.54 -1.61
N LEU A 183 -9.03 12.12 -2.41
CA LEU A 183 -10.45 12.26 -2.05
C LEU A 183 -10.80 11.48 -0.78
N ARG A 184 -10.36 10.22 -0.67
CA ARG A 184 -10.52 9.42 0.54
C ARG A 184 -9.81 10.07 1.73
N ALA A 185 -8.64 10.65 1.53
CA ALA A 185 -7.93 11.36 2.59
C ALA A 185 -8.73 12.56 3.14
N VAL A 186 -9.31 13.38 2.26
CA VAL A 186 -10.22 14.47 2.65
C VAL A 186 -11.40 13.93 3.44
N GLN A 187 -12.04 12.86 2.96
CA GLN A 187 -13.19 12.25 3.64
C GLN A 187 -12.86 11.77 5.06
N VAL A 188 -11.70 11.13 5.26
CA VAL A 188 -11.26 10.66 6.58
C VAL A 188 -11.15 11.82 7.57
N ILE A 189 -10.58 12.94 7.14
CA ILE A 189 -10.39 14.12 7.98
C ILE A 189 -11.69 14.85 8.26
N GLU A 190 -12.51 15.10 7.24
CA GLU A 190 -13.76 15.84 7.42
C GLU A 190 -14.80 15.02 8.20
N LYS A 191 -14.89 13.69 7.99
CA LYS A 191 -15.72 12.81 8.84
C LYS A 191 -15.22 12.75 10.28
N GLY A 192 -13.89 12.70 10.48
CA GLY A 192 -13.28 12.71 11.80
C GLY A 192 -13.61 13.99 12.59
N LYS A 193 -13.84 15.11 11.92
CA LYS A 193 -14.28 16.37 12.54
C LYS A 193 -15.75 16.34 12.96
N ALA A 194 -16.65 15.80 12.12
CA ALA A 194 -18.07 15.72 12.43
C ALA A 194 -18.37 14.89 13.70
N VAL A 195 -17.56 13.86 13.98
CA VAL A 195 -17.64 13.05 15.21
C VAL A 195 -17.06 13.79 16.43
N ARG A 196 -16.15 14.76 16.22
CA ARG A 196 -15.47 15.52 17.28
C ARG A 196 -16.18 16.81 17.67
N THR A 197 -17.19 17.27 16.94
CA THR A 197 -18.09 18.32 17.44
C THR A 197 -18.99 17.72 18.51
N PRO A 198 -18.82 18.07 19.80
CA PRO A 198 -19.84 17.74 20.79
C PRO A 198 -21.06 18.59 20.41
N GLU A 199 -22.23 17.96 20.32
CA GLU A 199 -23.47 18.70 20.50
C GLU A 199 -23.25 19.62 21.72
N LYS A 200 -23.44 20.92 21.53
CA LYS A 200 -23.50 21.89 22.62
C LYS A 200 -24.25 21.22 23.76
N GLN A 201 -23.57 20.98 24.88
CA GLN A 201 -24.22 20.72 26.15
C GLN A 201 -25.32 21.78 26.29
N LYS A 202 -26.56 21.39 26.04
CA LYS A 202 -27.71 22.12 26.52
C LYS A 202 -27.58 22.02 28.03
N SER A 203 -27.12 23.09 28.63
CA SER A 203 -27.14 23.30 30.06
C SER A 203 -28.56 23.08 30.58
N SER A 204 -28.82 21.90 31.12
CA SER A 204 -29.94 21.67 32.03
C SER A 204 -29.57 22.28 33.39
N LEU A 205 -29.53 23.60 33.45
CA LEU A 205 -29.58 24.35 34.72
C LEU A 205 -30.82 25.24 34.68
N LYS A 206 -31.97 24.58 34.58
CA LYS A 206 -33.30 25.15 34.78
C LYS A 206 -34.10 24.35 35.80
N GLU A 207 -33.42 23.84 36.82
CA GLU A 207 -34.06 23.33 38.03
C GLU A 207 -33.17 23.74 39.19
N LEU A 208 -33.45 24.91 39.77
CA LEU A 208 -33.14 25.32 41.15
C LEU A 208 -33.51 26.81 41.26
N ILE A 209 -34.81 27.09 41.22
CA ILE A 209 -35.37 28.30 41.85
C ILE A 209 -36.54 27.82 42.71
N PRO A 210 -36.48 27.92 44.05
CA PRO A 210 -37.65 27.71 44.88
C PRO A 210 -38.60 28.89 44.67
N SER A 211 -39.84 28.55 44.30
CA SER A 211 -40.97 29.48 44.23
C SER A 211 -41.25 30.02 45.63
N VAL A 212 -40.92 31.28 45.88
CA VAL A 212 -41.43 32.03 47.03
C VAL A 212 -42.90 32.33 46.78
N LYS A 213 -43.79 31.91 47.68
CA LYS A 213 -45.05 32.62 47.94
C LYS A 213 -45.68 32.25 49.28
N ASN A 214 -46.01 33.34 50.00
CA ASN A 214 -46.79 33.54 51.22
C ASN A 214 -46.07 33.29 52.54
#